data_AF-A0A135TMD8-F1
#
_entry.id   AF-A0A135TMD8-F1
#
_cell.length_a   1.000
_cell.length_b   1.000
_cell.length_c   1.000
_cell.angle_alpha   90.00
_cell.angle_beta   90.00
_cell.angle_gamma   90.00
#
_symmetry.space_group_name_H-M   'P 1'
#
loop_
_entity.id
_entity.type
_entity.pdbx_description
1 polymer ?
#
loop_
_entity_poly.entity_id
_entity_poly.type
_entity_poly.pdbx_seq_one_letter_code
_entity_poly.pdbx_strand_id
1 'polypeptide(L)'
;MSLCQDCCQLDLADLVDDEDEIQDISLHSSIADLERNISSCDLCRLFHRSITEKLQKEGVDVDHGAWNDPDSPVILRGVQYTDENYESRGLFWVKVRCDRLSPRAYCYFSFYPKDGIASLEKSIVGRPIKPPSEQINLVKDWVRECDEKHSCHSAPTTLPTRVVDVGVEGVKEPQLTVTNGEAGRYMTLSHCWGSRPVIRTTSETINDHIKSLPLSILPPTFRDAVLITRSLGVQYIWIDSLCILQDSKEDWELESAKMGTIYASSYLTIAASASADSTGGCFLPRSTSNHVQVKYTRKTSDRTESIPVFIRPRPRDFSHLPESILHTRAWVTQERLLSARMIHYDSDQLLWECRESRLAEDGVPTDAFTVQKLVWDERLHLSYPFAQGRLSTSEFVWDWYDMVSAYSSRGITKSYDRLPALSGLAKVMEECTGQRYLAGLWESHLHYGLLWRRSENWLGTPSDGFRAPSWSWASLEGAITMPEIASILPSGNVMEVAVRIVQAETTPLGLDSRGMLRSGYLQLTGKLRRADPREDPAAPDYHRFSTYRKELAIDFLKEDGVMVGLAVFDTDYCGNDKPLYYLQVSRRAKEPGRWYGLLLEPTGQQQEFRRIGFCRTEEYPLRNWFAHVEEETITIV
;
A
#
# COMPACT_ATOMS: atom_id res chain seq x y z
N MET A 1 27.59 -13.72 24.07
CA MET A 1 26.66 -14.54 23.27
C MET A 1 27.12 -15.98 23.39
N SER A 2 26.21 -16.90 23.64
CA SER A 2 26.49 -18.34 23.75
C SER A 2 25.95 -19.04 22.51
N LEU A 3 26.75 -19.89 21.87
CA LEU A 3 26.37 -20.69 20.70
C LEU A 3 26.54 -22.17 21.02
N CYS A 4 25.64 -23.03 20.56
CA CYS A 4 25.82 -24.48 20.62
C CYS A 4 26.90 -24.94 19.63
N GLN A 5 27.26 -26.23 19.69
CA GLN A 5 28.32 -26.80 18.85
C GLN A 5 28.06 -26.56 17.36
N ASP A 6 26.86 -26.86 16.87
CA ASP A 6 26.51 -26.69 15.44
C ASP A 6 26.55 -25.21 15.02
N CYS A 7 25.95 -24.33 15.81
CA CYS A 7 25.95 -22.89 15.55
C CYS A 7 27.36 -22.26 15.62
N CYS A 8 28.30 -22.84 16.38
CA CYS A 8 29.70 -22.39 16.39
C CYS A 8 30.46 -22.73 15.10
N GLN A 9 30.01 -23.75 14.37
CA GLN A 9 30.60 -24.17 13.10
C GLN A 9 29.98 -23.44 11.90
N LEU A 10 28.86 -22.74 12.08
CA LEU A 10 28.25 -21.96 11.01
C LEU A 10 29.23 -20.89 10.48
N ASP A 11 29.57 -21.02 9.21
CA ASP A 11 30.26 -20.02 8.42
C ASP A 11 29.35 -19.57 7.27
N LEU A 12 29.09 -18.26 7.19
CA LEU A 12 28.24 -17.71 6.14
C LEU A 12 28.87 -17.82 4.75
N ALA A 13 30.20 -17.99 4.65
CA ALA A 13 30.87 -18.22 3.38
C ALA A 13 30.47 -19.57 2.77
N ASP A 14 30.05 -20.54 3.58
CA ASP A 14 29.64 -21.87 3.10
C ASP A 14 28.25 -21.85 2.42
N LEU A 15 27.52 -20.73 2.45
CA LEU A 15 26.23 -20.60 1.74
C LEU A 15 26.40 -20.40 0.23
N VAL A 16 27.63 -20.17 -0.20
CA VAL A 16 28.03 -19.98 -1.60
C VAL A 16 29.11 -21.01 -1.89
N ASP A 17 28.96 -21.77 -2.97
CA ASP A 17 29.94 -22.76 -3.37
C ASP A 17 31.12 -22.16 -4.16
N ASP A 18 32.04 -23.00 -4.61
CA ASP A 18 33.22 -22.57 -5.36
C ASP A 18 32.87 -22.04 -6.78
N GLU A 19 31.64 -22.26 -7.26
CA GLU A 19 31.10 -21.75 -8.54
C GLU A 19 30.28 -20.44 -8.37
N ASP A 20 30.29 -19.86 -7.16
CA ASP A 20 29.49 -18.68 -6.75
C ASP A 20 27.97 -18.94 -6.74
N GLU A 21 27.54 -20.21 -6.71
CA GLU A 21 26.13 -20.60 -6.61
C GLU A 21 25.66 -20.76 -5.16
N ILE A 22 24.39 -20.43 -4.92
CA ILE A 22 23.75 -20.61 -3.60
C ILE A 22 23.56 -22.10 -3.28
N GLN A 23 24.07 -22.53 -2.13
CA GLN A 23 23.84 -23.86 -1.58
C GLN A 23 23.09 -23.83 -0.23
N ASP A 24 22.46 -24.97 0.10
CA ASP A 24 21.72 -25.17 1.34
C ASP A 24 22.67 -25.75 2.42
N ILE A 25 22.71 -25.14 3.60
CA ILE A 25 23.42 -25.67 4.78
C ILE A 25 22.40 -26.28 5.75
N SER A 26 22.62 -27.53 6.15
CA SER A 26 21.87 -28.14 7.25
C SER A 26 22.51 -27.75 8.59
N LEU A 27 21.96 -26.76 9.28
CA LEU A 27 22.49 -26.28 10.56
C LEU A 27 22.20 -27.27 11.69
N HIS A 28 20.99 -27.82 11.73
CA HIS A 28 20.62 -28.88 12.65
C HIS A 28 19.97 -30.04 11.89
N SER A 29 20.25 -31.27 12.33
CA SER A 29 19.65 -32.48 11.76
C SER A 29 18.14 -32.56 11.96
N SER A 30 17.62 -31.93 13.00
CA SER A 30 16.21 -31.99 13.39
C SER A 30 15.76 -30.70 14.10
N ILE A 31 14.45 -30.41 14.10
CA ILE A 31 13.84 -29.34 14.91
C ILE A 31 14.06 -29.64 16.40
N ALA A 32 13.96 -30.89 16.82
CA ALA A 32 14.21 -31.27 18.22
C ALA A 32 15.62 -30.87 18.68
N ASP A 33 16.63 -30.90 17.80
CA ASP A 33 17.97 -30.41 18.11
C ASP A 33 17.99 -28.89 18.32
N LEU A 34 17.30 -28.14 17.46
CA LEU A 34 17.15 -26.69 17.61
C LEU A 34 16.50 -26.36 18.97
N GLU A 35 15.38 -27.01 19.30
CA GLU A 35 14.61 -26.78 20.52
C GLU A 35 15.41 -27.06 21.79
N ARG A 36 16.16 -28.17 21.82
CA ARG A 36 17.04 -28.53 22.95
C ARG A 36 18.09 -27.47 23.26
N ASN A 37 18.48 -26.67 22.25
CA ASN A 37 19.53 -25.66 22.38
C ASN A 37 19.00 -24.23 22.63
N ILE A 38 17.69 -23.97 22.62
CA ILE A 38 17.12 -22.60 22.78
C ILE A 38 17.55 -21.93 24.10
N SER A 39 17.70 -22.71 25.18
CA SER A 39 18.07 -22.19 26.49
C SER A 39 19.53 -21.74 26.57
N SER A 40 20.43 -22.33 25.77
CA SER A 40 21.88 -22.15 25.84
C SER A 40 22.51 -21.54 24.58
N CYS A 41 21.79 -21.46 23.46
CA CYS A 41 22.25 -20.92 22.18
C CYS A 41 21.41 -19.72 21.72
N ASP A 42 22.05 -18.57 21.58
CA ASP A 42 21.39 -17.32 21.16
C ASP A 42 20.89 -17.41 19.71
N LEU A 43 21.60 -18.10 18.82
CA LEU A 43 21.19 -18.28 17.42
C LEU A 43 19.97 -19.21 17.30
N CYS A 44 19.96 -20.35 18.02
CA CYS A 44 18.81 -21.25 18.05
C CYS A 44 17.57 -20.53 18.59
N ARG A 45 17.74 -19.75 19.67
CA ARG A 45 16.66 -18.94 20.24
C ARG A 45 16.14 -17.90 19.26
N LEU A 46 17.04 -17.24 18.53
CA LEU A 46 16.67 -16.24 17.52
C LEU A 46 15.82 -16.86 16.40
N PHE A 47 16.26 -18.00 15.85
CA PHE A 47 15.58 -18.69 14.76
C PHE A 47 14.21 -19.22 15.19
N HIS A 48 14.16 -19.98 16.28
CA HIS A 48 12.92 -20.54 16.78
C HIS A 48 11.89 -19.46 17.11
N ARG A 49 12.29 -18.41 17.85
CA ARG A 49 11.41 -17.30 18.20
C ARG A 49 10.85 -16.59 16.98
N SER A 50 11.71 -16.23 16.01
CA SER A 50 11.28 -15.48 14.82
C SER A 50 10.30 -16.29 13.95
N ILE A 51 10.53 -17.59 13.80
CA ILE A 51 9.63 -18.49 13.05
C ILE A 51 8.30 -18.64 13.79
N THR A 52 8.34 -18.82 15.10
CA THR A 52 7.13 -18.92 15.95
C THR A 52 6.28 -17.65 15.86
N GLU A 53 6.88 -16.47 16.03
CA GLU A 53 6.17 -15.18 15.94
C GLU A 53 5.53 -14.96 14.56
N LYS A 54 6.22 -15.33 13.47
CA LYS A 54 5.66 -15.27 12.10
C LYS A 54 4.45 -16.18 11.95
N LEU A 55 4.55 -17.44 12.36
CA LEU A 55 3.48 -18.42 12.24
C LEU A 55 2.24 -18.02 13.05
N GLN A 56 2.44 -17.48 14.25
CA GLN A 56 1.36 -16.93 15.08
C GLN A 56 0.67 -15.74 14.42
N LYS A 57 1.43 -14.79 13.85
CA LYS A 57 0.88 -13.65 13.09
C LYS A 57 0.05 -14.13 11.88
N GLU A 58 0.46 -15.24 11.29
CA GLU A 58 -0.17 -15.89 10.15
C GLU A 58 -1.39 -16.76 10.50
N GLY A 59 -1.76 -16.84 11.78
CA GLY A 59 -2.90 -17.63 12.28
C GLY A 59 -2.67 -19.14 12.21
N VAL A 60 -1.42 -19.59 12.11
CA VAL A 60 -1.08 -21.02 12.09
C VAL A 60 -0.99 -21.53 13.52
N ASP A 61 -1.68 -22.63 13.82
CA ASP A 61 -1.51 -23.36 15.08
C ASP A 61 -0.09 -23.92 15.15
N VAL A 62 0.73 -23.30 16.00
CA VAL A 62 2.13 -23.69 16.21
C VAL A 62 2.24 -24.93 17.09
N ASP A 63 1.31 -25.13 18.02
CA ASP A 63 1.35 -26.20 19.01
C ASP A 63 0.91 -27.55 18.40
N HIS A 64 0.05 -27.52 17.39
CA HIS A 64 -0.47 -28.72 16.71
C HIS A 64 -0.22 -28.72 15.19
N GLY A 65 0.73 -27.94 14.68
CA GLY A 65 0.98 -27.80 13.25
C GLY A 65 2.46 -27.73 12.87
N ALA A 66 3.01 -26.52 12.86
CA ALA A 66 4.28 -26.21 12.21
C ALA A 66 5.53 -26.87 12.83
N TRP A 67 5.45 -27.30 14.10
CA TRP A 67 6.53 -28.01 14.80
C TRP A 67 6.27 -29.51 14.96
N ASN A 68 5.23 -30.06 14.32
CA ASN A 68 4.81 -31.46 14.50
C ASN A 68 5.73 -32.51 13.84
N ASP A 69 6.68 -32.10 13.00
CA ASP A 69 7.69 -32.99 12.43
C ASP A 69 9.05 -32.71 13.11
N PRO A 70 9.28 -33.24 14.32
CA PRO A 70 10.49 -32.94 15.09
C PRO A 70 11.76 -33.38 14.38
N ASP A 71 11.68 -34.34 13.45
CA ASP A 71 12.79 -34.89 12.67
C ASP A 71 13.14 -34.04 11.43
N SER A 72 12.35 -33.01 11.10
CA SER A 72 12.64 -32.13 9.97
C SER A 72 13.91 -31.30 10.22
N PRO A 73 14.83 -31.19 9.25
CA PRO A 73 16.09 -30.47 9.42
C PRO A 73 15.90 -28.94 9.42
N VAL A 74 16.80 -28.24 10.11
CA VAL A 74 16.89 -26.77 10.04
C VAL A 74 17.88 -26.39 8.95
N ILE A 75 17.35 -25.89 7.84
CA ILE A 75 18.13 -25.61 6.63
C ILE A 75 18.24 -24.10 6.41
N LEU A 76 19.45 -23.64 6.16
CA LEU A 76 19.81 -22.27 5.81
C LEU A 76 20.09 -22.23 4.30
N ARG A 77 19.44 -21.31 3.60
CA ARG A 77 19.70 -21.03 2.18
C ARG A 77 20.00 -19.55 2.00
N GLY A 78 21.18 -19.24 1.45
CA GLY A 78 21.57 -17.86 1.16
C GLY A 78 20.66 -17.21 0.11
N VAL A 79 20.62 -15.89 0.12
CA VAL A 79 19.99 -15.09 -0.94
C VAL A 79 21.02 -14.06 -1.42
N GLN A 80 21.40 -14.17 -2.68
CA GLN A 80 22.35 -13.29 -3.37
C GLN A 80 21.61 -12.22 -4.16
N TYR A 81 22.14 -11.00 -4.12
CA TYR A 81 21.64 -9.90 -4.95
C TYR A 81 22.38 -9.95 -6.29
N THR A 82 21.64 -9.83 -7.39
CA THR A 82 22.21 -9.63 -8.72
C THR A 82 21.81 -8.26 -9.22
N ASP A 83 22.75 -7.53 -9.80
CA ASP A 83 22.45 -6.24 -10.41
C ASP A 83 21.80 -6.38 -11.80
N GLU A 84 21.57 -5.27 -12.48
CA GLU A 84 20.98 -5.23 -13.83
C GLU A 84 21.79 -5.99 -14.89
N ASN A 85 23.09 -6.25 -14.65
CA ASN A 85 23.95 -7.03 -15.53
C ASN A 85 24.03 -8.51 -15.12
N TYR A 86 23.18 -8.94 -14.17
CA TYR A 86 23.19 -10.27 -13.57
C TYR A 86 24.48 -10.61 -12.83
N GLU A 87 25.26 -9.61 -12.42
CA GLU A 87 26.46 -9.82 -11.61
C GLU A 87 26.10 -9.93 -10.14
N SER A 88 26.63 -10.96 -9.46
CA SER A 88 26.48 -11.15 -8.02
C SER A 88 27.10 -9.97 -7.26
N ARG A 89 26.31 -9.40 -6.34
CA ARG A 89 26.70 -8.30 -5.46
C ARG A 89 26.85 -8.74 -4.00
N GLY A 90 26.83 -10.05 -3.76
CA GLY A 90 27.01 -10.65 -2.44
C GLY A 90 25.72 -11.14 -1.79
N LEU A 91 25.89 -11.82 -0.66
CA LEU A 91 24.82 -12.32 0.19
C LEU A 91 24.20 -11.17 0.98
N PHE A 92 22.88 -11.06 0.94
CA PHE A 92 22.18 -10.07 1.77
C PHE A 92 21.32 -10.73 2.85
N TRP A 93 20.70 -11.88 2.56
CA TRP A 93 19.87 -12.62 3.53
C TRP A 93 20.17 -14.11 3.58
N VAL A 94 19.60 -14.77 4.58
CA VAL A 94 19.39 -16.22 4.63
C VAL A 94 17.94 -16.54 4.94
N LYS A 95 17.39 -17.48 4.17
CA LYS A 95 16.14 -18.15 4.48
C LYS A 95 16.43 -19.32 5.40
N VAL A 96 15.90 -19.30 6.61
CA VAL A 96 15.92 -20.43 7.54
C VAL A 96 14.59 -21.14 7.43
N ARG A 97 14.58 -22.43 7.07
CA ARG A 97 13.40 -23.28 6.96
C ARG A 97 13.50 -24.47 7.89
N CYS A 98 12.40 -24.83 8.54
CA CYS A 98 12.37 -25.90 9.54
C CYS A 98 11.46 -27.08 9.19
N ASP A 99 10.74 -27.07 8.07
CA ASP A 99 9.76 -28.13 7.79
C ASP A 99 9.75 -28.55 6.30
N ARG A 100 9.56 -29.85 6.06
CA ARG A 100 9.27 -30.44 4.74
C ARG A 100 7.78 -30.40 4.39
N LEU A 101 6.90 -30.42 5.37
CA LEU A 101 5.44 -30.56 5.27
C LEU A 101 4.71 -29.21 5.38
N SER A 102 5.24 -28.25 6.13
CA SER A 102 4.74 -26.87 6.20
C SER A 102 5.60 -25.92 5.35
N PRO A 103 5.14 -25.52 4.15
CA PRO A 103 5.84 -24.52 3.34
C PRO A 103 5.88 -23.13 4.00
N ARG A 104 5.23 -22.94 5.17
CA ARG A 104 5.12 -21.66 5.89
C ARG A 104 6.13 -21.51 7.03
N ALA A 105 6.75 -22.60 7.49
CA ALA A 105 7.71 -22.64 8.58
C ALA A 105 9.12 -22.18 8.15
N TYR A 106 9.23 -20.91 7.74
CA TYR A 106 10.49 -20.27 7.39
C TYR A 106 10.51 -18.78 7.76
N CYS A 107 11.68 -18.24 8.03
CA CYS A 107 11.92 -16.80 8.19
C CYS A 107 13.16 -16.35 7.41
N TYR A 108 13.19 -15.07 7.05
CA TYR A 108 14.37 -14.42 6.48
C TYR A 108 15.14 -13.67 7.57
N PHE A 109 16.46 -13.75 7.48
CA PHE A 109 17.39 -13.05 8.37
C PHE A 109 18.36 -12.24 7.53
N SER A 110 18.73 -11.06 8.02
CA SER A 110 19.70 -10.18 7.37
C SER A 110 21.06 -10.22 8.02
N PHE A 111 22.07 -9.91 7.22
CA PHE A 111 23.45 -9.88 7.63
C PHE A 111 23.99 -8.47 7.67
N TYR A 112 24.94 -8.21 8.56
CA TYR A 112 25.77 -7.03 8.46
C TYR A 112 27.14 -7.27 9.12
N PRO A 113 28.23 -6.76 8.54
CA PRO A 113 29.54 -6.81 9.17
C PRO A 113 29.58 -5.86 10.37
N LYS A 114 30.50 -6.11 11.31
CA LYS A 114 30.78 -5.14 12.37
C LYS A 114 31.20 -3.78 11.78
N ASP A 115 30.77 -2.68 12.41
CA ASP A 115 31.11 -1.31 11.99
C ASP A 115 32.61 -1.16 11.66
N GLY A 116 32.92 -0.54 10.51
CA GLY A 116 34.29 -0.25 10.07
C GLY A 116 34.98 -1.31 9.21
N ILE A 117 34.29 -2.39 8.84
CA ILE A 117 34.82 -3.45 7.95
C ILE A 117 34.34 -3.23 6.52
N ALA A 118 34.94 -2.27 5.81
CA ALA A 118 34.66 -1.98 4.38
C ALA A 118 35.05 -3.15 3.44
N SER A 119 35.79 -4.12 3.97
CA SER A 119 36.40 -5.20 3.20
C SER A 119 35.42 -6.31 2.75
N LEU A 120 34.15 -6.22 3.17
CA LEU A 120 33.07 -7.16 2.87
C LEU A 120 31.95 -6.60 1.99
N GLU A 121 32.01 -5.34 1.55
CA GLU A 121 30.92 -4.66 0.82
C GLU A 121 30.46 -5.38 -0.46
N LYS A 122 31.32 -6.22 -1.06
CA LYS A 122 31.00 -7.01 -2.27
C LYS A 122 30.50 -8.43 -1.97
N SER A 123 30.62 -8.88 -0.73
CA SER A 123 30.34 -10.27 -0.34
C SER A 123 29.18 -10.38 0.64
N ILE A 124 29.02 -9.38 1.51
CA ILE A 124 27.89 -9.25 2.43
C ILE A 124 27.31 -7.86 2.30
N VAL A 125 26.02 -7.80 2.00
CA VAL A 125 25.29 -6.56 1.85
C VAL A 125 24.44 -6.32 3.09
N GLY A 126 24.76 -5.26 3.82
CA GLY A 126 23.98 -4.82 4.97
C GLY A 126 24.80 -3.96 5.94
N ARG A 127 24.09 -3.20 6.78
CA ARG A 127 24.64 -2.24 7.76
C ARG A 127 23.92 -2.34 9.10
N PRO A 128 24.58 -2.00 10.22
CA PRO A 128 23.92 -1.90 11.51
C PRO A 128 22.80 -0.85 11.47
N ILE A 129 21.67 -1.20 12.08
CA ILE A 129 20.58 -0.26 12.35
C ILE A 129 20.86 0.36 13.72
N LYS A 130 20.73 1.68 13.82
CA LYS A 130 21.01 2.44 15.04
C LYS A 130 19.74 3.14 15.52
N PRO A 131 19.73 3.71 16.74
CA PRO A 131 18.61 4.51 17.19
C PRO A 131 18.31 5.65 16.19
N PRO A 132 17.02 5.92 15.87
CA PRO A 132 16.66 6.90 14.84
C PRO A 132 17.23 8.31 15.09
N SER A 133 17.33 8.71 16.36
CA SER A 133 17.89 10.01 16.78
C SER A 133 19.37 10.17 16.43
N GLU A 134 20.10 9.07 16.26
CA GLU A 134 21.52 9.06 15.89
C GLU A 134 21.72 9.01 14.36
N GLN A 135 20.64 8.85 13.59
CA GLN A 135 20.68 8.65 12.14
C GLN A 135 20.47 9.92 11.32
N ILE A 136 20.50 11.10 11.94
CA ILE A 136 20.29 12.36 11.21
C ILE A 136 21.34 12.60 10.11
N ASN A 137 22.58 12.12 10.30
CA ASN A 137 23.63 12.23 9.29
C ASN A 137 23.35 11.32 8.08
N LEU A 138 22.81 10.11 8.31
CA LEU A 138 22.39 9.24 7.21
C LEU A 138 21.29 9.90 6.36
N VAL A 139 20.31 10.53 7.01
CA VAL A 139 19.26 11.27 6.30
C VAL A 139 19.84 12.46 5.52
N LYS A 140 20.81 13.18 6.08
CA LYS A 140 21.53 14.25 5.36
C LYS A 140 22.27 13.73 4.13
N ASP A 141 22.91 12.57 4.24
CA ASP A 141 23.62 11.96 3.13
C ASP A 141 22.66 11.55 2.01
N TRP A 142 21.51 10.95 2.33
CA TRP A 142 20.47 10.62 1.34
C TRP A 142 19.86 11.86 0.68
N VAL A 143 19.62 12.92 1.44
CA VAL A 143 19.14 14.21 0.90
C VAL A 143 20.18 14.79 -0.06
N ARG A 144 21.44 14.86 0.36
CA ARG A 144 22.55 15.37 -0.48
C ARG A 144 22.69 14.56 -1.76
N GLU A 145 22.57 13.24 -1.67
CA GLU A 145 22.65 12.36 -2.84
C GLU A 145 21.51 12.62 -3.85
N CYS A 146 20.25 12.74 -3.42
CA CYS A 146 19.16 13.12 -4.34
C CYS A 146 19.29 14.58 -4.82
N ASP A 147 19.86 15.50 -4.04
CA ASP A 147 20.13 16.88 -4.50
C ASP A 147 21.18 16.91 -5.63
N GLU A 148 22.25 16.13 -5.50
CA GLU A 148 23.38 16.15 -6.43
C GLU A 148 23.17 15.28 -7.66
N LYS A 149 22.48 14.15 -7.53
CA LYS A 149 22.42 13.11 -8.58
C LYS A 149 21.07 12.96 -9.25
N HIS A 150 19.98 13.44 -8.65
CA HIS A 150 18.62 13.20 -9.14
C HIS A 150 17.92 14.50 -9.54
N SER A 151 16.91 14.37 -10.39
CA SER A 151 15.97 15.44 -10.75
C SER A 151 14.87 15.64 -9.71
N CYS A 152 14.83 14.81 -8.64
CA CYS A 152 13.89 14.89 -7.53
C CYS A 152 14.08 16.08 -6.57
N HIS A 153 14.93 17.06 -6.88
CA HIS A 153 15.16 18.20 -6.01
C HIS A 153 14.12 19.31 -6.18
N SER A 154 13.53 19.72 -5.06
CA SER A 154 12.57 20.83 -5.05
C SER A 154 13.33 22.14 -4.83
N ALA A 155 13.34 23.00 -5.86
CA ALA A 155 13.67 24.40 -5.71
C ALA A 155 12.70 25.09 -4.73
N PRO A 156 13.05 26.23 -4.12
CA PRO A 156 12.07 27.01 -3.36
C PRO A 156 10.79 27.25 -4.17
N THR A 157 9.64 26.94 -3.60
CA THR A 157 8.32 27.11 -4.23
C THR A 157 7.50 28.11 -3.46
N THR A 158 6.34 28.51 -4.00
CA THR A 158 5.33 29.23 -3.21
C THR A 158 5.00 28.41 -1.96
N LEU A 159 5.09 29.06 -0.81
CA LEU A 159 4.75 28.44 0.46
C LEU A 159 3.23 28.25 0.58
N PRO A 160 2.77 27.23 1.33
CA PRO A 160 1.37 27.10 1.71
C PRO A 160 0.85 28.35 2.41
N THR A 161 -0.47 28.53 2.47
CA THR A 161 -1.13 29.69 3.11
C THR A 161 -0.56 30.00 4.49
N ARG A 162 -0.31 28.93 5.27
CA ARG A 162 0.36 28.99 6.57
C ARG A 162 1.40 27.89 6.67
N VAL A 163 2.51 28.18 7.34
CA VAL A 163 3.58 27.22 7.69
C VAL A 163 4.01 27.46 9.13
N VAL A 164 4.62 26.46 9.76
CA VAL A 164 5.32 26.64 11.03
C VAL A 164 6.76 27.04 10.70
N ASP A 165 7.15 28.25 11.08
CA ASP A 165 8.54 28.70 11.05
C ASP A 165 9.26 28.14 12.26
N VAL A 166 10.16 27.20 12.01
CA VAL A 166 10.97 26.55 13.03
C VAL A 166 12.34 27.21 13.19
N GLY A 167 12.74 28.14 12.31
CA GLY A 167 14.11 28.63 12.24
C GLY A 167 15.13 27.55 11.87
N VAL A 168 16.41 27.91 11.78
CA VAL A 168 17.50 26.99 11.36
C VAL A 168 18.52 26.67 12.45
N GLU A 169 18.67 27.53 13.47
CA GLU A 169 19.75 27.42 14.48
C GLU A 169 19.28 26.99 15.89
N GLY A 170 18.04 26.49 16.03
CA GLY A 170 17.54 25.94 17.30
C GLY A 170 17.26 26.93 18.43
N VAL A 171 17.64 28.21 18.29
CA VAL A 171 17.43 29.27 19.29
C VAL A 171 16.02 29.86 19.25
N LYS A 172 15.37 29.83 18.08
CA LYS A 172 14.03 30.38 17.87
C LYS A 172 12.97 29.38 18.32
N GLU A 173 11.97 29.79 19.09
CA GLU A 173 10.79 28.94 19.32
C GLU A 173 9.93 28.87 18.04
N PRO A 174 9.36 27.71 17.68
CA PRO A 174 8.50 27.62 16.51
C PRO A 174 7.33 28.61 16.58
N GLN A 175 6.83 29.06 15.43
CA GLN A 175 5.66 29.92 15.36
C GLN A 175 4.89 29.69 14.05
N LEU A 176 3.58 29.80 14.10
CA LEU A 176 2.75 29.76 12.90
C LEU A 176 2.92 31.08 12.13
N THR A 177 3.15 30.98 10.81
CA THR A 177 3.41 32.13 9.95
C THR A 177 2.47 32.10 8.77
N VAL A 178 1.75 33.21 8.54
CA VAL A 178 0.98 33.45 7.31
C VAL A 178 1.95 33.93 6.24
N THR A 179 2.02 33.22 5.13
CA THR A 179 3.14 33.37 4.17
C THR A 179 2.88 34.42 3.10
N ASN A 180 1.62 34.80 2.89
CA ASN A 180 1.20 35.74 1.82
C ASN A 180 1.73 35.37 0.43
N GLY A 181 1.97 34.07 0.17
CA GLY A 181 2.48 33.58 -1.12
C GLY A 181 3.99 33.78 -1.33
N GLU A 182 4.76 34.04 -0.27
CA GLU A 182 6.22 34.03 -0.32
C GLU A 182 6.78 32.71 -0.85
N ALA A 183 7.99 32.77 -1.42
CA ALA A 183 8.70 31.59 -1.89
C ALA A 183 9.71 31.09 -0.85
N GLY A 184 9.78 29.78 -0.65
CA GLY A 184 10.72 29.18 0.30
C GLY A 184 10.76 27.66 0.18
N ARG A 185 11.75 27.04 0.85
CA ARG A 185 11.75 25.60 1.07
C ARG A 185 10.99 25.29 2.35
N TYR A 186 10.12 24.30 2.30
CA TYR A 186 9.41 23.79 3.46
C TYR A 186 9.35 22.27 3.42
N MET A 187 9.24 21.66 4.58
CA MET A 187 8.99 20.23 4.75
C MET A 187 7.52 19.99 5.13
N THR A 188 7.07 18.75 5.02
CA THR A 188 5.71 18.34 5.40
C THR A 188 5.77 17.20 6.40
N LEU A 189 4.80 17.11 7.31
CA LEU A 189 4.66 15.99 8.23
C LEU A 189 3.44 15.14 7.87
N SER A 190 3.67 13.88 7.51
CA SER A 190 2.66 12.84 7.43
C SER A 190 2.61 12.08 8.76
N HIS A 191 1.48 12.13 9.47
CA HIS A 191 1.34 11.55 10.80
C HIS A 191 -0.08 11.05 11.09
N CYS A 192 -0.21 10.16 12.08
CA CYS A 192 -1.52 9.78 12.61
C CYS A 192 -1.99 10.78 13.67
N TRP A 193 -3.23 11.26 13.56
CA TRP A 193 -3.83 12.09 14.61
C TRP A 193 -4.18 11.26 15.85
N GLY A 194 -4.49 9.98 15.68
CA GLY A 194 -4.91 9.09 16.76
C GLY A 194 -6.26 9.46 17.40
N SER A 195 -6.54 8.85 18.54
CA SER A 195 -7.76 9.08 19.33
C SER A 195 -7.61 10.16 20.41
N ARG A 196 -6.38 10.62 20.67
CA ARG A 196 -6.06 11.64 21.67
C ARG A 196 -6.19 13.06 21.09
N PRO A 197 -6.49 14.08 21.91
CA PRO A 197 -6.46 15.47 21.45
C PRO A 197 -5.08 15.84 20.91
N VAL A 198 -5.05 16.29 19.65
CA VAL A 198 -3.84 16.81 18.99
C VAL A 198 -3.87 18.33 19.08
N ILE A 199 -2.71 18.98 19.17
CA ILE A 199 -2.62 20.44 19.07
C ILE A 199 -3.13 20.87 17.69
N ARG A 200 -4.11 21.77 17.70
CA ARG A 200 -4.85 22.22 16.53
C ARG A 200 -4.97 23.73 16.51
N THR A 201 -4.86 24.30 15.32
CA THR A 201 -5.16 25.72 15.11
C THR A 201 -6.67 25.88 14.90
N THR A 202 -7.29 26.69 15.74
CA THR A 202 -8.69 27.12 15.65
C THR A 202 -8.76 28.64 15.63
N SER A 203 -9.95 29.19 15.41
CA SER A 203 -10.17 30.66 15.45
C SER A 203 -9.74 31.26 16.79
N GLU A 204 -9.82 30.47 17.88
CA GLU A 204 -9.41 30.87 19.22
C GLU A 204 -7.89 30.80 19.43
N THR A 205 -7.21 29.78 18.88
CA THR A 205 -5.78 29.51 19.16
C THR A 205 -4.82 30.11 18.14
N ILE A 206 -5.30 30.52 16.96
CA ILE A 206 -4.45 31.00 15.85
C ILE A 206 -3.53 32.15 16.24
N ASN A 207 -4.03 33.15 16.98
CA ASN A 207 -3.23 34.30 17.38
C ASN A 207 -2.12 33.91 18.37
N ASP A 208 -2.34 32.90 19.19
CA ASP A 208 -1.33 32.41 20.13
C ASP A 208 -0.29 31.56 19.39
N HIS A 209 -0.72 30.71 18.46
CA HIS A 209 0.18 29.94 17.60
C HIS A 209 1.07 30.85 16.73
N ILE A 210 0.56 32.01 16.28
CA ILE A 210 1.34 33.02 15.55
C ILE A 210 2.40 33.67 16.45
N LYS A 211 2.09 33.91 17.72
CA LYS A 211 3.07 34.47 18.68
C LYS A 211 4.15 33.46 19.01
N SER A 212 3.78 32.23 19.34
CA SER A 212 4.71 31.15 19.69
C SER A 212 4.02 29.79 19.76
N LEU A 213 4.76 28.76 19.37
CA LEU A 213 4.46 27.33 19.53
C LEU A 213 5.64 26.66 20.23
N PRO A 214 5.80 26.85 21.55
CA PRO A 214 6.98 26.35 22.27
C PRO A 214 7.21 24.85 22.08
N LEU A 215 8.46 24.44 21.86
CA LEU A 215 8.79 23.01 21.71
C LEU A 215 8.36 22.14 22.89
N SER A 216 8.25 22.73 24.08
CA SER A 216 7.84 22.06 25.32
C SER A 216 6.38 21.62 25.33
N ILE A 217 5.50 22.33 24.63
CA ILE A 217 4.08 21.98 24.53
C ILE A 217 3.80 21.04 23.37
N LEU A 218 4.66 21.03 22.34
CA LEU A 218 4.46 20.17 21.18
C LEU A 218 4.54 18.68 21.56
N PRO A 219 3.61 17.86 21.04
CA PRO A 219 3.67 16.43 21.28
C PRO A 219 4.91 15.84 20.57
N PRO A 220 5.42 14.69 21.06
CA PRO A 220 6.65 14.06 20.55
C PRO A 220 6.79 14.04 19.03
N THR A 221 5.76 13.64 18.28
CA THR A 221 5.83 13.58 16.81
C THR A 221 6.09 14.95 16.17
N PHE A 222 5.49 16.01 16.71
CA PHE A 222 5.64 17.36 16.18
C PHE A 222 7.00 17.93 16.56
N ARG A 223 7.41 17.72 17.82
CA ARG A 223 8.73 18.13 18.30
C ARG A 223 9.84 17.47 17.48
N ASP A 224 9.77 16.15 17.26
CA ASP A 224 10.76 15.44 16.47
C ASP A 224 10.79 15.96 15.03
N ALA A 225 9.62 16.18 14.42
CA ALA A 225 9.53 16.74 13.06
C ALA A 225 10.16 18.14 12.95
N VAL A 226 9.97 19.00 13.96
CA VAL A 226 10.63 20.31 14.05
C VAL A 226 12.16 20.15 14.12
N LEU A 227 12.65 19.23 14.97
CA LEU A 227 14.09 18.99 15.15
C LEU A 227 14.75 18.41 13.89
N ILE A 228 14.07 17.49 13.20
CA ILE A 228 14.51 16.93 11.91
C ILE A 228 14.60 18.05 10.87
N THR A 229 13.56 18.87 10.76
CA THR A 229 13.48 19.99 9.80
C THR A 229 14.64 20.97 9.98
N ARG A 230 14.90 21.40 11.22
CA ARG A 230 16.06 22.23 11.57
C ARG A 230 17.38 21.58 11.21
N SER A 231 17.52 20.30 11.54
CA SER A 231 18.75 19.56 11.32
C SER A 231 19.11 19.44 9.85
N LEU A 232 18.11 19.43 8.95
CA LEU A 232 18.28 19.43 7.50
C LEU A 232 18.44 20.85 6.90
N GLY A 233 18.48 21.90 7.74
CA GLY A 233 18.67 23.28 7.30
C GLY A 233 17.45 23.90 6.63
N VAL A 234 16.24 23.38 6.88
CA VAL A 234 14.99 23.93 6.35
C VAL A 234 14.30 24.75 7.45
N GLN A 235 13.78 25.92 7.09
CA GLN A 235 13.17 26.84 8.05
C GLN A 235 11.69 26.55 8.33
N TYR A 236 10.98 25.99 7.36
CA TYR A 236 9.52 25.86 7.42
C TYR A 236 9.08 24.41 7.42
N ILE A 237 8.08 24.08 8.22
CA ILE A 237 7.36 22.81 8.14
C ILE A 237 5.85 23.06 8.07
N TRP A 238 5.15 22.28 7.26
CA TRP A 238 3.71 22.24 7.19
C TRP A 238 3.18 21.00 7.93
N ILE A 239 2.25 21.24 8.85
CA ILE A 239 1.57 20.20 9.63
C ILE A 239 0.08 20.53 9.55
N ASP A 240 -0.72 19.63 8.97
CA ASP A 240 -2.14 19.84 8.68
C ASP A 240 -2.95 20.40 9.87
N SER A 241 -2.76 19.83 11.06
CA SER A 241 -3.47 20.23 12.28
C SER A 241 -3.14 21.65 12.72
N LEU A 242 -1.96 22.18 12.37
CA LEU A 242 -1.49 23.51 12.74
C LEU A 242 -1.67 24.55 11.61
N CYS A 243 -1.56 24.12 10.37
CA CYS A 243 -1.56 25.00 9.20
C CYS A 243 -2.95 25.17 8.56
N ILE A 244 -3.93 24.35 8.96
CA ILE A 244 -5.34 24.45 8.55
C ILE A 244 -6.17 24.86 9.76
N LEU A 245 -7.12 25.78 9.56
CA LEU A 245 -8.06 26.23 10.59
C LEU A 245 -9.15 25.18 10.81
N GLN A 246 -9.04 24.41 11.89
CA GLN A 246 -9.78 23.15 12.09
C GLN A 246 -11.28 23.32 12.35
N ASP A 247 -11.70 24.53 12.72
CA ASP A 247 -13.09 24.93 12.99
C ASP A 247 -13.71 25.73 11.83
N SER A 248 -12.99 25.97 10.72
CA SER A 248 -13.52 26.63 9.53
C SER A 248 -13.67 25.65 8.37
N LYS A 249 -14.92 25.47 7.91
CA LYS A 249 -15.21 24.64 6.74
C LYS A 249 -14.62 25.25 5.47
N GLU A 250 -14.70 26.56 5.33
CA GLU A 250 -14.20 27.31 4.17
C GLU A 250 -12.69 27.18 4.04
N ASP A 251 -11.96 27.33 5.16
CA ASP A 251 -10.51 27.16 5.19
C ASP A 251 -10.10 25.71 4.91
N TRP A 252 -10.82 24.74 5.48
CA TRP A 252 -10.61 23.33 5.19
C TRP A 252 -10.83 22.99 3.71
N GLU A 253 -11.89 23.49 3.07
CA GLU A 253 -12.16 23.28 1.64
C GLU A 253 -11.06 23.87 0.76
N LEU A 254 -10.54 25.06 1.12
CA LEU A 254 -9.43 25.70 0.40
C LEU A 254 -8.11 24.94 0.54
N GLU A 255 -7.77 24.52 1.76
CA GLU A 255 -6.48 23.88 2.02
C GLU A 255 -6.47 22.41 1.62
N SER A 256 -7.57 21.67 1.78
CA SER A 256 -7.69 20.28 1.32
C SER A 256 -7.56 20.16 -0.21
N ALA A 257 -8.16 21.09 -0.97
CA ALA A 257 -8.00 21.16 -2.42
C ALA A 257 -6.56 21.43 -2.87
N LYS A 258 -5.74 22.06 -2.01
CA LYS A 258 -4.31 22.31 -2.26
C LYS A 258 -3.41 21.22 -1.70
N MET A 259 -3.91 20.33 -0.85
CA MET A 259 -3.09 19.39 -0.07
C MET A 259 -2.16 18.57 -0.97
N GLY A 260 -2.66 18.05 -2.09
CA GLY A 260 -1.82 17.35 -3.06
C GLY A 260 -0.65 18.19 -3.58
N THR A 261 -0.88 19.48 -3.88
CA THR A 261 0.19 20.42 -4.30
C THR A 261 1.14 20.76 -3.16
N ILE A 262 0.64 20.84 -1.91
CA ILE A 262 1.46 21.08 -0.72
C ILE A 262 2.47 19.95 -0.52
N TYR A 263 2.05 18.68 -0.62
CA TYR A 263 2.99 17.56 -0.54
C TYR A 263 3.87 17.47 -1.79
N ALA A 264 3.32 17.71 -2.99
CA ALA A 264 4.11 17.67 -4.23
C ALA A 264 5.23 18.71 -4.31
N SER A 265 5.02 19.88 -3.70
CA SER A 265 5.98 20.99 -3.72
C SER A 265 6.89 21.02 -2.49
N SER A 266 6.68 20.13 -1.51
CA SER A 266 7.54 20.07 -0.33
C SER A 266 8.97 19.65 -0.71
N TYR A 267 9.93 20.13 0.07
CA TYR A 267 11.32 19.72 -0.07
C TYR A 267 11.53 18.26 0.34
N LEU A 268 10.86 17.84 1.41
CA LEU A 268 10.87 16.49 1.94
C LEU A 268 9.67 16.29 2.86
N THR A 269 9.01 15.14 2.74
CA THR A 269 7.97 14.72 3.69
C THR A 269 8.56 13.80 4.75
N ILE A 270 8.37 14.15 6.02
CA ILE A 270 8.64 13.27 7.17
C ILE A 270 7.40 12.40 7.38
N ALA A 271 7.56 11.09 7.38
CA ALA A 271 6.50 10.14 7.70
C ALA A 271 6.77 9.48 9.05
N ALA A 272 5.92 9.76 10.04
CA ALA A 272 5.95 9.12 11.36
C ALA A 272 5.30 7.71 11.30
N SER A 273 5.85 6.83 10.47
CA SER A 273 5.24 5.57 10.01
C SER A 273 4.88 4.59 11.14
N ALA A 274 5.65 4.59 12.22
CA ALA A 274 5.42 3.74 13.40
C ALA A 274 4.59 4.40 14.52
N SER A 275 4.25 5.69 14.39
CA SER A 275 3.54 6.42 15.43
C SER A 275 2.02 6.29 15.27
N ALA A 276 1.36 5.70 16.26
CA ALA A 276 -0.10 5.53 16.26
C ALA A 276 -0.88 6.83 16.45
N ASP A 277 -0.25 7.85 17.01
CA ASP A 277 -0.81 9.18 17.25
C ASP A 277 0.30 10.25 17.30
N SER A 278 -0.02 11.48 17.69
CA SER A 278 0.98 12.56 17.82
C SER A 278 1.98 12.35 18.97
N THR A 279 1.74 11.37 19.85
CA THR A 279 2.53 11.13 21.08
C THR A 279 3.62 10.07 20.94
N GLY A 280 3.64 9.30 19.85
CA GLY A 280 4.67 8.28 19.63
C GLY A 280 6.05 8.84 19.27
N GLY A 281 6.12 9.90 18.46
CA GLY A 281 7.39 10.45 17.99
C GLY A 281 7.88 9.84 16.68
N CYS A 282 8.90 10.47 16.09
CA CYS A 282 9.67 9.88 14.99
C CYS A 282 10.86 9.06 15.54
N PHE A 283 11.31 9.36 16.76
CA PHE A 283 12.47 8.70 17.38
C PHE A 283 12.09 7.55 18.33
N LEU A 284 11.08 6.75 17.94
CA LEU A 284 10.64 5.60 18.74
C LEU A 284 11.81 4.62 18.99
N PRO A 285 11.97 4.09 20.22
CA PRO A 285 12.99 3.10 20.52
C PRO A 285 12.82 1.84 19.66
N ARG A 286 13.92 1.36 19.10
CA ARG A 286 13.98 0.13 18.29
C ARG A 286 14.74 -0.96 19.03
N SER A 287 14.41 -2.23 18.78
CA SER A 287 15.19 -3.35 19.29
C SER A 287 16.49 -3.50 18.49
N THR A 288 17.57 -2.90 18.97
CA THR A 288 18.90 -3.00 18.35
C THR A 288 19.71 -4.22 18.83
N SER A 289 19.23 -4.92 19.86
CA SER A 289 19.92 -6.04 20.52
C SER A 289 19.62 -7.43 19.95
N ASN A 290 18.65 -7.54 19.04
CA ASN A 290 18.24 -8.82 18.46
C ASN A 290 19.16 -9.24 17.30
N HIS A 291 20.43 -9.46 17.61
CA HIS A 291 21.42 -9.95 16.66
C HIS A 291 22.39 -10.93 17.31
N VAL A 292 22.93 -11.84 16.51
CA VAL A 292 23.88 -12.86 16.96
C VAL A 292 25.11 -12.85 16.06
N GLN A 293 26.29 -12.83 16.68
CA GLN A 293 27.55 -12.88 15.94
C GLN A 293 27.81 -14.29 15.41
N VAL A 294 28.15 -14.40 14.13
CA VAL A 294 28.56 -15.61 13.42
C VAL A 294 29.85 -15.37 12.65
N LYS A 295 30.39 -16.41 12.03
CA LYS A 295 31.63 -16.34 11.25
C LYS A 295 31.33 -16.13 9.76
N TYR A 296 32.20 -15.37 9.11
CA TYR A 296 32.35 -15.36 7.66
C TYR A 296 33.83 -15.50 7.31
N THR A 297 34.21 -16.58 6.64
CA THR A 297 35.60 -16.81 6.24
C THR A 297 35.85 -16.30 4.83
N ARG A 298 36.65 -15.24 4.74
CA ARG A 298 37.11 -14.70 3.46
C ARG A 298 38.40 -15.39 3.03
N LYS A 299 38.37 -16.02 1.85
CA LYS A 299 39.56 -16.58 1.19
C LYS A 299 40.07 -15.58 0.15
N THR A 300 41.30 -15.12 0.29
CA THR A 300 42.03 -14.35 -0.73
C THR A 300 43.24 -15.18 -1.19
N SER A 301 43.87 -14.81 -2.30
CA SER A 301 45.02 -15.54 -2.85
C SER A 301 46.13 -15.82 -1.82
N ASP A 302 46.29 -14.92 -0.85
CA ASP A 302 47.43 -14.93 0.06
C ASP A 302 47.02 -15.17 1.53
N ARG A 303 45.73 -15.07 1.87
CA ARG A 303 45.24 -15.10 3.27
C ARG A 303 43.81 -15.63 3.39
N THR A 304 43.59 -16.40 4.46
CA THR A 304 42.27 -16.76 4.97
C THR A 304 42.00 -15.95 6.23
N GLU A 305 40.91 -15.19 6.25
CA GLU A 305 40.54 -14.32 7.37
C GLU A 305 39.13 -14.63 7.83
N SER A 306 38.95 -14.91 9.12
CA SER A 306 37.63 -15.05 9.74
C SER A 306 37.15 -13.69 10.22
N ILE A 307 36.02 -13.24 9.67
CA ILE A 307 35.45 -11.91 9.92
C ILE A 307 34.15 -12.07 10.70
N PRO A 308 33.94 -11.31 11.80
CA PRO A 308 32.70 -11.35 12.55
C PRO A 308 31.56 -10.66 11.78
N VAL A 309 30.47 -11.38 11.60
CA VAL A 309 29.24 -10.90 10.96
C VAL A 309 28.08 -11.09 11.92
N PHE A 310 27.07 -10.24 11.86
CA PHE A 310 25.88 -10.36 12.68
C PHE A 310 24.70 -10.84 11.85
N ILE A 311 23.96 -11.82 12.38
CA ILE A 311 22.65 -12.25 11.88
C ILE A 311 21.57 -11.58 12.72
N ARG A 312 20.56 -11.00 12.10
CA ARG A 312 19.36 -10.46 12.75
C ARG A 312 18.09 -10.85 12.00
N PRO A 313 16.89 -10.80 12.62
CA PRO A 313 15.63 -10.91 11.88
C PRO A 313 15.59 -9.86 10.78
N ARG A 314 15.05 -10.21 9.61
CA ARG A 314 14.93 -9.27 8.50
C ARG A 314 14.12 -8.04 8.95
N PRO A 315 14.71 -6.82 8.89
CA PRO A 315 13.96 -5.61 9.18
C PRO A 315 12.83 -5.39 8.17
N ARG A 316 11.75 -4.74 8.61
CA ARG A 316 10.70 -4.27 7.70
C ARG A 316 11.26 -3.34 6.63
N ASP A 317 10.74 -3.46 5.42
CA ASP A 317 11.12 -2.69 4.23
C ASP A 317 9.87 -2.18 3.50
N PHE A 318 10.03 -1.70 2.27
CA PHE A 318 8.92 -1.16 1.47
C PHE A 318 7.78 -2.16 1.22
N SER A 319 8.03 -3.48 1.20
CA SER A 319 6.93 -4.45 1.04
C SER A 319 6.03 -4.54 2.27
N HIS A 320 6.54 -4.13 3.43
CA HIS A 320 5.82 -4.11 4.69
C HIS A 320 5.18 -2.74 4.98
N LEU A 321 5.57 -1.71 4.24
CA LEU A 321 5.11 -0.34 4.43
C LEU A 321 3.58 -0.17 4.41
N PRO A 322 2.80 -0.89 3.56
CA PRO A 322 1.33 -0.84 3.60
C PRO A 322 0.72 -1.31 4.93
N GLU A 323 1.42 -2.15 5.69
CA GLU A 323 0.99 -2.61 7.02
C GLU A 323 1.37 -1.61 8.13
N SER A 324 2.16 -0.57 7.84
CA SER A 324 2.55 0.42 8.85
C SER A 324 1.33 1.23 9.29
N ILE A 325 1.33 1.65 10.56
CA ILE A 325 0.17 2.33 11.18
C ILE A 325 -0.26 3.54 10.35
N LEU A 326 0.71 4.33 9.88
CA LEU A 326 0.43 5.50 9.05
C LEU A 326 -0.23 5.14 7.71
N HIS A 327 0.27 4.13 6.99
CA HIS A 327 -0.21 3.77 5.65
C HIS A 327 -1.56 3.05 5.64
N THR A 328 -2.06 2.63 6.82
CA THR A 328 -3.46 2.21 6.95
C THR A 328 -4.46 3.37 6.76
N ARG A 329 -4.01 4.63 6.67
CA ARG A 329 -4.89 5.80 6.51
C ARG A 329 -5.05 6.21 5.05
N ALA A 330 -6.27 6.52 4.65
CA ALA A 330 -6.61 6.90 3.28
C ALA A 330 -5.84 8.15 2.79
N TRP A 331 -5.81 9.23 3.57
CA TRP A 331 -5.13 10.49 3.23
C TRP A 331 -3.63 10.32 2.93
N VAL A 332 -2.97 9.37 3.61
CA VAL A 332 -1.52 9.11 3.46
C VAL A 332 -1.17 8.67 2.03
N THR A 333 -2.13 8.14 1.27
CA THR A 333 -1.93 7.74 -0.13
C THR A 333 -1.43 8.91 -0.97
N GLN A 334 -2.14 10.04 -0.96
CA GLN A 334 -1.69 11.20 -1.73
C GLN A 334 -0.47 11.88 -1.10
N GLU A 335 -0.37 11.86 0.24
CA GLU A 335 0.78 12.43 0.95
C GLU A 335 2.08 11.72 0.52
N ARG A 336 2.07 10.39 0.45
CA ARG A 336 3.20 9.58 0.00
C ARG A 336 3.48 9.78 -1.49
N LEU A 337 2.47 9.55 -2.33
CA LEU A 337 2.65 9.41 -3.78
C LEU A 337 2.94 10.73 -4.49
N LEU A 338 2.46 11.85 -3.97
CA LEU A 338 2.72 13.16 -4.57
C LEU A 338 4.05 13.76 -4.10
N SER A 339 4.50 13.44 -2.88
CA SER A 339 5.78 13.93 -2.34
C SER A 339 6.95 13.58 -3.24
N ALA A 340 7.79 14.55 -3.60
CA ALA A 340 9.01 14.28 -4.38
C ALA A 340 10.01 13.38 -3.62
N ARG A 341 10.05 13.55 -2.29
CA ARG A 341 10.91 12.81 -1.36
C ARG A 341 10.12 12.50 -0.08
N MET A 342 10.32 11.33 0.49
CA MET A 342 9.73 10.93 1.76
C MET A 342 10.72 10.10 2.58
N ILE A 343 10.82 10.41 3.87
CA ILE A 343 11.58 9.63 4.85
C ILE A 343 10.61 9.02 5.85
N HIS A 344 10.57 7.69 5.90
CA HIS A 344 9.76 6.92 6.83
C HIS A 344 10.56 6.60 8.07
N TYR A 345 10.08 7.09 9.21
CA TYR A 345 10.47 6.62 10.53
C TYR A 345 9.60 5.42 10.89
N ASP A 346 9.96 4.25 10.38
CA ASP A 346 9.26 2.98 10.63
C ASP A 346 9.81 2.26 11.89
N SER A 347 9.12 1.18 12.29
CA SER A 347 9.35 0.48 13.56
C SER A 347 10.75 -0.13 13.66
N ASP A 348 11.27 -0.60 12.52
CA ASP A 348 12.51 -1.38 12.49
C ASP A 348 13.68 -0.59 11.92
N GLN A 349 13.43 0.28 10.94
CA GLN A 349 14.47 1.07 10.29
C GLN A 349 13.93 2.34 9.61
N LEU A 350 14.84 3.23 9.20
CA LEU A 350 14.52 4.32 8.30
C LEU A 350 14.39 3.81 6.86
N LEU A 351 13.35 4.27 6.15
CA LEU A 351 13.18 4.01 4.72
C LEU A 351 13.07 5.34 3.97
N TRP A 352 13.94 5.56 3.01
CA TRP A 352 13.93 6.74 2.14
C TRP A 352 13.39 6.37 0.78
N GLU A 353 12.43 7.13 0.27
CA GLU A 353 12.00 7.05 -1.11
C GLU A 353 11.93 8.43 -1.76
N CYS A 354 12.38 8.52 -3.01
CA CYS A 354 12.17 9.67 -3.86
C CYS A 354 11.49 9.23 -5.17
N ARG A 355 11.55 10.06 -6.21
CA ARG A 355 11.02 9.69 -7.54
C ARG A 355 11.92 8.75 -8.33
N GLU A 356 13.20 8.64 -7.94
CA GLU A 356 14.23 7.93 -8.71
C GLU A 356 14.89 6.79 -7.93
N SER A 357 14.82 6.80 -6.60
CA SER A 357 15.50 5.80 -5.78
C SER A 357 14.78 5.51 -4.47
N ARG A 358 15.13 4.35 -3.91
CA ARG A 358 14.71 3.86 -2.61
C ARG A 358 15.90 3.31 -1.85
N LEU A 359 16.01 3.71 -0.58
CA LEU A 359 17.11 3.33 0.28
C LEU A 359 16.55 2.89 1.63
N ALA A 360 17.16 1.87 2.22
CA ALA A 360 16.87 1.41 3.57
C ALA A 360 18.10 1.67 4.46
N GLU A 361 17.87 1.91 5.75
CA GLU A 361 18.94 2.16 6.73
C GLU A 361 19.95 1.01 6.78
N ASP A 362 19.45 -0.22 6.68
CA ASP A 362 20.27 -1.42 6.61
C ASP A 362 21.13 -1.50 5.34
N GLY A 363 20.93 -0.65 4.34
CA GLY A 363 21.69 -0.66 3.09
C GLY A 363 21.44 -1.86 2.19
N VAL A 364 20.43 -2.68 2.46
CA VAL A 364 20.01 -3.73 1.53
C VAL A 364 19.31 -3.07 0.34
N PRO A 365 19.71 -3.38 -0.92
CA PRO A 365 19.07 -2.87 -2.11
C PRO A 365 17.58 -3.20 -2.11
N THR A 366 16.76 -2.20 -2.40
CA THR A 366 15.29 -2.30 -2.31
C THR A 366 14.65 -2.77 -3.62
N ASP A 367 15.38 -2.61 -4.73
CA ASP A 367 15.13 -3.16 -6.06
C ASP A 367 15.35 -4.69 -6.13
N ALA A 368 16.15 -5.27 -5.23
CA ALA A 368 16.29 -6.71 -5.05
C ALA A 368 14.95 -7.46 -4.91
N PHE A 369 13.87 -6.76 -4.50
CA PHE A 369 12.50 -7.30 -4.41
C PHE A 369 11.61 -6.91 -5.59
N THR A 370 11.91 -5.80 -6.25
CA THR A 370 11.08 -5.26 -7.33
C THR A 370 11.35 -6.00 -8.65
N VAL A 371 12.60 -6.44 -8.89
CA VAL A 371 13.00 -7.17 -10.10
C VAL A 371 12.31 -8.56 -10.22
N GLN A 372 11.74 -9.10 -9.13
CA GLN A 372 10.98 -10.36 -9.16
C GLN A 372 9.45 -10.24 -9.37
N LYS A 373 8.87 -9.05 -9.66
CA LYS A 373 7.45 -8.89 -10.07
C LYS A 373 6.36 -9.45 -9.11
N LEU A 374 6.65 -9.73 -7.84
CA LEU A 374 5.69 -10.40 -6.94
C LEU A 374 4.93 -9.48 -5.98
N VAL A 375 5.27 -8.19 -5.90
CA VAL A 375 4.57 -7.23 -5.03
C VAL A 375 4.30 -5.95 -5.81
N TRP A 376 3.03 -5.63 -6.01
CA TRP A 376 2.62 -4.34 -6.58
C TRP A 376 2.94 -3.23 -5.57
N ASP A 377 3.64 -2.19 -6.04
CA ASP A 377 3.98 -1.01 -5.24
C ASP A 377 3.46 0.27 -5.92
N GLU A 378 2.53 0.95 -5.24
CA GLU A 378 1.89 2.19 -5.68
C GLU A 378 2.84 3.23 -6.25
N ARG A 379 3.97 3.47 -5.59
CA ARG A 379 4.87 4.55 -5.99
C ARG A 379 5.70 4.12 -7.17
N LEU A 380 6.16 2.87 -7.25
CA LEU A 380 6.91 2.42 -8.44
C LEU A 380 6.05 2.42 -9.70
N HIS A 381 4.81 1.96 -9.59
CA HIS A 381 3.86 1.93 -10.70
C HIS A 381 3.38 3.34 -11.09
N LEU A 382 3.17 4.24 -10.13
CA LEU A 382 2.69 5.59 -10.44
C LEU A 382 3.79 6.62 -10.69
N SER A 383 4.97 6.52 -10.06
CA SER A 383 6.05 7.53 -10.20
C SER A 383 6.99 7.30 -11.40
N TYR A 384 7.25 6.05 -11.78
CA TYR A 384 8.06 5.73 -12.97
C TYR A 384 7.51 6.35 -14.26
N PRO A 385 6.18 6.39 -14.47
CA PRO A 385 5.61 7.04 -15.64
C PRO A 385 5.45 8.57 -15.51
N PHE A 386 5.24 9.12 -14.31
CA PHE A 386 5.25 10.59 -14.09
C PHE A 386 6.62 11.22 -14.39
N ALA A 387 7.71 10.49 -14.17
CA ALA A 387 9.08 10.99 -14.39
C ALA A 387 9.50 11.00 -15.86
N GLN A 388 8.94 10.12 -16.71
CA GLN A 388 9.36 9.99 -18.13
C GLN A 388 8.32 10.45 -19.16
N GLY A 389 7.10 10.81 -18.77
CA GLY A 389 6.04 11.22 -19.71
C GLY A 389 5.60 10.09 -20.66
N ARG A 390 5.71 8.84 -20.22
CA ARG A 390 5.58 7.61 -21.04
C ARG A 390 4.46 6.67 -20.58
N LEU A 391 3.26 7.17 -20.31
CA LEU A 391 2.11 6.26 -20.26
C LEU A 391 1.37 6.30 -21.59
N SER A 392 1.22 5.12 -22.19
CA SER A 392 0.04 4.90 -23.02
C SER A 392 -1.20 5.06 -22.13
N THR A 393 -2.30 5.59 -22.66
CA THR A 393 -3.57 5.75 -21.91
C THR A 393 -4.06 4.43 -21.30
N SER A 394 -3.64 3.29 -21.87
CA SER A 394 -3.95 1.94 -21.36
C SER A 394 -3.14 1.53 -20.13
N GLU A 395 -1.83 1.80 -20.06
CA GLU A 395 -1.00 1.45 -18.88
C GLU A 395 -1.45 2.24 -17.64
N PHE A 396 -1.81 3.51 -17.86
CA PHE A 396 -2.35 4.45 -16.87
C PHE A 396 -3.57 3.95 -16.08
N VAL A 397 -4.44 3.19 -16.73
CA VAL A 397 -5.73 2.80 -16.15
C VAL A 397 -5.56 1.69 -15.13
N TRP A 398 -4.66 0.76 -15.41
CA TRP A 398 -4.38 -0.36 -14.52
C TRP A 398 -3.78 0.14 -13.21
N ASP A 399 -2.80 1.05 -13.30
CA ASP A 399 -2.16 1.61 -12.11
C ASP A 399 -3.17 2.39 -11.25
N TRP A 400 -4.11 3.13 -11.86
CA TRP A 400 -5.17 3.81 -11.10
C TRP A 400 -6.07 2.81 -10.36
N TYR A 401 -6.51 1.74 -11.02
CA TYR A 401 -7.48 0.82 -10.46
C TYR A 401 -6.87 -0.13 -9.42
N ASP A 402 -5.61 -0.54 -9.59
CA ASP A 402 -4.86 -1.22 -8.54
C ASP A 402 -4.66 -0.29 -7.33
N MET A 403 -4.37 0.99 -7.58
CA MET A 403 -4.30 2.03 -6.55
C MET A 403 -5.61 2.25 -5.82
N VAL A 404 -6.73 2.33 -6.54
CA VAL A 404 -8.06 2.43 -5.92
C VAL A 404 -8.36 1.20 -5.08
N SER A 405 -8.02 -0.01 -5.54
CA SER A 405 -8.19 -1.23 -4.75
C SER A 405 -7.38 -1.18 -3.46
N ALA A 406 -6.10 -0.84 -3.50
CA ALA A 406 -5.27 -0.70 -2.30
C ALA A 406 -5.78 0.43 -1.38
N TYR A 407 -6.09 1.60 -1.94
CA TYR A 407 -6.64 2.76 -1.25
C TYR A 407 -7.95 2.45 -0.52
N SER A 408 -8.86 1.73 -1.17
CA SER A 408 -10.21 1.46 -0.64
C SER A 408 -10.21 0.66 0.65
N SER A 409 -9.13 -0.08 0.93
CA SER A 409 -8.93 -0.85 2.16
C SER A 409 -8.42 -0.03 3.34
N ARG A 410 -8.01 1.22 3.10
CA ARG A 410 -7.46 2.11 4.12
C ARG A 410 -8.58 2.75 4.94
N GLY A 411 -8.31 2.94 6.23
CA GLY A 411 -9.19 3.61 7.17
C GLY A 411 -9.31 5.11 6.87
N ILE A 412 -10.54 5.61 6.96
CA ILE A 412 -10.86 7.02 6.82
C ILE A 412 -11.79 7.44 7.96
N THR A 413 -11.43 8.50 8.69
CA THR A 413 -12.20 8.91 9.88
C THR A 413 -13.53 9.55 9.50
N LYS A 414 -13.51 10.42 8.48
CA LYS A 414 -14.72 11.02 7.92
C LYS A 414 -15.03 10.34 6.61
N SER A 415 -16.15 9.66 6.58
CA SER A 415 -16.54 8.80 5.46
C SER A 415 -16.60 9.60 4.13
N TYR A 416 -17.04 10.87 4.17
CA TYR A 416 -17.09 11.80 3.04
C TYR A 416 -15.73 12.21 2.44
N ASP A 417 -14.62 12.01 3.14
CA ASP A 417 -13.29 12.39 2.67
C ASP A 417 -12.73 11.41 1.63
N ARG A 418 -13.48 10.36 1.27
CA ARG A 418 -13.00 9.24 0.45
C ARG A 418 -12.57 9.63 -0.96
N LEU A 419 -13.24 10.60 -1.60
CA LEU A 419 -12.79 11.17 -2.87
C LEU A 419 -11.79 12.33 -2.66
N PRO A 420 -12.03 13.28 -1.74
CA PRO A 420 -11.05 14.32 -1.41
C PRO A 420 -9.62 13.80 -1.10
N ALA A 421 -9.49 12.68 -0.39
CA ALA A 421 -8.19 12.10 -0.04
C ALA A 421 -7.41 11.52 -1.24
N LEU A 422 -8.02 11.44 -2.43
CA LEU A 422 -7.38 11.08 -3.70
C LEU A 422 -7.38 12.21 -4.72
N SER A 423 -8.00 13.35 -4.43
CA SER A 423 -8.29 14.35 -5.45
C SER A 423 -7.03 15.00 -6.01
N GLY A 424 -5.99 15.15 -5.20
CA GLY A 424 -4.67 15.61 -5.65
C GLY A 424 -4.02 14.67 -6.67
N LEU A 425 -4.13 13.35 -6.46
CA LEU A 425 -3.65 12.33 -7.41
C LEU A 425 -4.48 12.36 -8.69
N ALA A 426 -5.82 12.40 -8.56
CA ALA A 426 -6.71 12.54 -9.70
C ALA A 426 -6.39 13.79 -10.54
N LYS A 427 -6.08 14.92 -9.89
CA LYS A 427 -5.70 16.16 -10.59
C LYS A 427 -4.44 15.97 -11.43
N VAL A 428 -3.36 15.48 -10.83
CA VAL A 428 -2.08 15.24 -11.54
C VAL A 428 -2.30 14.29 -12.72
N MET A 429 -3.09 13.25 -12.50
CA MET A 429 -3.41 12.28 -13.54
C MET A 429 -4.23 12.84 -14.70
N GLU A 430 -5.24 13.66 -14.39
CA GLU A 430 -6.03 14.38 -15.40
C GLU A 430 -5.15 15.35 -16.20
N GLU A 431 -4.24 16.08 -15.55
CA GLU A 431 -3.30 16.99 -16.22
C GLU A 431 -2.31 16.24 -17.13
N CYS A 432 -1.84 15.06 -16.73
CA CYS A 432 -0.92 14.26 -17.53
C CYS A 432 -1.58 13.54 -18.71
N THR A 433 -2.84 13.14 -18.59
CA THR A 433 -3.50 12.26 -19.56
C THR A 433 -4.60 12.94 -20.38
N GLY A 434 -5.07 14.11 -19.95
CA GLY A 434 -6.24 14.79 -20.51
C GLY A 434 -7.56 14.07 -20.30
N GLN A 435 -7.59 13.03 -19.44
CA GLN A 435 -8.77 12.20 -19.20
C GLN A 435 -9.68 12.85 -18.17
N ARG A 436 -10.99 12.86 -18.45
CA ARG A 436 -11.97 13.43 -17.53
C ARG A 436 -12.24 12.50 -16.35
N TYR A 437 -12.08 13.03 -15.15
CA TYR A 437 -12.38 12.34 -13.89
C TYR A 437 -13.87 12.38 -13.53
N LEU A 438 -14.42 11.25 -13.10
CA LEU A 438 -15.83 11.06 -12.75
C LEU A 438 -15.96 10.17 -11.51
N ALA A 439 -16.16 10.78 -10.34
CA ALA A 439 -16.44 10.10 -9.07
C ALA A 439 -15.52 8.89 -8.78
N GLY A 440 -14.21 9.04 -8.94
CA GLY A 440 -13.25 7.94 -8.72
C GLY A 440 -12.94 7.08 -9.94
N LEU A 441 -13.55 7.36 -11.09
CA LEU A 441 -13.37 6.65 -12.36
C LEU A 441 -12.90 7.62 -13.47
N TRP A 442 -12.42 7.06 -14.58
CA TRP A 442 -12.03 7.81 -15.77
C TRP A 442 -13.03 7.58 -16.91
N GLU A 443 -13.48 8.66 -17.57
CA GLU A 443 -14.52 8.59 -18.62
C GLU A 443 -14.19 7.59 -19.74
N SER A 444 -12.93 7.58 -20.19
CA SER A 444 -12.44 6.66 -21.24
C SER A 444 -12.48 5.18 -20.86
N HIS A 445 -12.53 4.86 -19.57
CA HIS A 445 -12.44 3.50 -19.05
C HIS A 445 -13.60 3.13 -18.14
N LEU A 446 -14.73 3.86 -18.21
CA LEU A 446 -15.92 3.56 -17.42
C LEU A 446 -16.35 2.09 -17.58
N HIS A 447 -16.25 1.51 -18.77
CA HIS A 447 -16.59 0.10 -18.99
C HIS A 447 -15.81 -0.88 -18.08
N TYR A 448 -14.54 -0.61 -17.79
CA TYR A 448 -13.75 -1.41 -16.85
C TYR A 448 -13.93 -0.91 -15.41
N GLY A 449 -13.90 0.40 -15.21
CA GLY A 449 -14.08 1.05 -13.93
C GLY A 449 -15.38 0.72 -13.23
N LEU A 450 -16.44 0.37 -13.97
CA LEU A 450 -17.71 -0.07 -13.43
C LEU A 450 -17.66 -1.52 -12.91
N LEU A 451 -16.63 -2.31 -13.19
CA LEU A 451 -16.61 -3.74 -12.83
C LEU A 451 -16.01 -4.04 -11.46
N TRP A 452 -15.80 -3.02 -10.61
CA TRP A 452 -15.38 -3.24 -9.22
C TRP A 452 -16.38 -4.14 -8.47
N ARG A 453 -15.93 -4.85 -7.45
CA ARG A 453 -16.79 -5.58 -6.50
C ARG A 453 -16.26 -5.39 -5.08
N ARG A 454 -17.11 -5.50 -4.06
CA ARG A 454 -16.63 -5.47 -2.66
C ARG A 454 -15.75 -6.68 -2.33
N SER A 455 -14.79 -6.49 -1.43
CA SER A 455 -14.03 -7.58 -0.83
C SER A 455 -14.80 -8.24 0.33
N GLU A 456 -14.32 -9.38 0.82
CA GLU A 456 -14.95 -10.08 1.95
C GLU A 456 -14.87 -9.30 3.29
N ASN A 457 -13.85 -8.46 3.44
CA ASN A 457 -13.59 -7.68 4.66
C ASN A 457 -14.32 -6.32 4.66
N TRP A 458 -15.54 -6.28 4.13
CA TRP A 458 -16.32 -5.07 3.90
C TRP A 458 -16.96 -4.52 5.19
N LEU A 459 -17.09 -3.18 5.28
CA LEU A 459 -17.44 -2.48 6.53
C LEU A 459 -18.86 -1.90 6.58
N GLY A 460 -19.55 -1.65 5.47
CA GLY A 460 -20.91 -1.13 5.54
C GLY A 460 -21.36 -0.19 4.42
N THR A 461 -22.64 0.19 4.49
CA THR A 461 -23.11 1.40 3.83
C THR A 461 -22.73 2.62 4.68
N PRO A 462 -22.47 3.79 4.07
CA PRO A 462 -22.17 5.00 4.82
C PRO A 462 -23.30 5.36 5.79
N SER A 463 -22.98 5.63 7.06
CA SER A 463 -23.97 6.08 8.07
C SER A 463 -24.57 7.46 7.76
N ASP A 464 -23.88 8.26 6.96
CA ASP A 464 -24.11 9.71 6.92
C ASP A 464 -24.81 10.22 5.64
N GLY A 465 -25.28 9.33 4.76
CA GLY A 465 -26.02 9.68 3.54
C GLY A 465 -25.26 9.57 2.22
N PHE A 466 -25.67 10.34 1.20
CA PHE A 466 -25.12 10.28 -0.16
C PHE A 466 -23.70 10.83 -0.22
N ARG A 467 -22.73 10.03 -0.68
CA ARG A 467 -21.33 10.45 -0.88
C ARG A 467 -20.92 10.55 -2.35
N ALA A 468 -21.34 9.55 -3.12
CA ALA A 468 -21.05 9.41 -4.54
C ALA A 468 -22.20 8.60 -5.20
N PRO A 469 -22.37 8.71 -6.52
CA PRO A 469 -23.35 7.93 -7.28
C PRO A 469 -23.17 6.43 -7.09
N SER A 470 -24.23 5.63 -7.20
CA SER A 470 -24.15 4.17 -6.92
C SER A 470 -23.14 3.43 -7.79
N TRP A 471 -22.85 3.93 -9.00
CA TRP A 471 -21.85 3.37 -9.91
C TRP A 471 -20.39 3.64 -9.51
N SER A 472 -20.15 4.57 -8.59
CA SER A 472 -18.83 4.85 -8.03
C SER A 472 -18.49 3.88 -6.89
N TRP A 473 -17.26 3.37 -6.87
CA TRP A 473 -16.73 2.57 -5.76
C TRP A 473 -16.67 3.36 -4.44
N ALA A 474 -16.66 4.69 -4.50
CA ALA A 474 -16.64 5.54 -3.31
C ALA A 474 -18.01 5.68 -2.64
N SER A 475 -19.09 5.20 -3.28
CA SER A 475 -20.45 5.20 -2.71
C SER A 475 -20.60 4.31 -1.48
N LEU A 476 -19.69 3.34 -1.29
CA LEU A 476 -19.70 2.38 -0.20
C LEU A 476 -18.49 2.53 0.74
N GLU A 477 -18.50 1.78 1.83
CA GLU A 477 -17.41 1.73 2.79
C GLU A 477 -16.73 0.36 2.84
N GLY A 478 -15.40 0.36 2.76
CA GLY A 478 -14.58 -0.85 2.77
C GLY A 478 -13.86 -1.12 1.45
N ALA A 479 -13.10 -2.21 1.43
CA ALA A 479 -12.22 -2.54 0.31
C ALA A 479 -13.00 -3.03 -0.91
N ILE A 480 -12.51 -2.66 -2.10
CA ILE A 480 -13.00 -3.10 -3.40
C ILE A 480 -11.90 -3.83 -4.17
N THR A 481 -12.30 -4.74 -5.05
CA THR A 481 -11.41 -5.50 -5.92
C THR A 481 -11.88 -5.35 -7.36
N MET A 482 -10.93 -5.18 -8.27
CA MET A 482 -11.18 -5.16 -9.70
C MET A 482 -11.06 -6.57 -10.30
N PRO A 483 -11.72 -6.88 -11.42
CA PRO A 483 -11.54 -8.17 -12.10
C PRO A 483 -10.09 -8.33 -12.59
N GLU A 484 -9.54 -9.54 -12.49
CA GLU A 484 -8.16 -9.86 -12.85
C GLU A 484 -7.80 -9.46 -14.29
N ILE A 485 -6.69 -8.75 -14.44
CA ILE A 485 -6.19 -8.19 -15.71
C ILE A 485 -5.91 -9.28 -16.77
N ALA A 486 -5.45 -10.47 -16.35
CA ALA A 486 -5.20 -11.61 -17.26
C ALA A 486 -6.47 -12.09 -17.99
N SER A 487 -7.65 -11.72 -17.49
CA SER A 487 -8.93 -11.96 -18.16
C SER A 487 -9.28 -10.94 -19.25
N ILE A 488 -8.46 -9.88 -19.43
CA ILE A 488 -8.73 -8.71 -20.29
C ILE A 488 -7.63 -8.47 -21.35
N LEU A 489 -6.41 -9.00 -21.17
CA LEU A 489 -5.24 -8.74 -22.04
C LEU A 489 -5.13 -9.62 -23.33
N PRO A 490 -4.33 -9.18 -24.33
CA PRO A 490 -4.36 -9.68 -25.73
C PRO A 490 -3.75 -11.07 -25.97
N SER A 491 -3.21 -11.76 -24.97
CA SER A 491 -2.70 -13.13 -25.10
C SER A 491 -3.85 -14.15 -25.09
N GLY A 492 -4.82 -13.97 -26.00
CA GLY A 492 -5.91 -14.89 -26.29
C GLY A 492 -7.30 -14.51 -25.75
N ASN A 493 -7.40 -13.61 -24.75
CA ASN A 493 -8.62 -13.30 -23.98
C ASN A 493 -9.11 -11.84 -24.15
N VAL A 494 -9.13 -11.30 -25.38
CA VAL A 494 -9.61 -9.92 -25.60
C VAL A 494 -11.08 -9.78 -25.16
N MET A 495 -11.32 -8.85 -24.23
CA MET A 495 -12.65 -8.46 -23.81
C MET A 495 -13.17 -7.32 -24.71
N GLU A 496 -14.36 -7.49 -25.25
CA GLU A 496 -15.11 -6.46 -25.98
C GLU A 496 -15.99 -5.69 -25.00
N VAL A 497 -16.03 -4.36 -25.19
CA VAL A 497 -16.98 -3.49 -24.50
C VAL A 497 -18.38 -3.74 -25.06
N ALA A 498 -19.34 -4.04 -24.18
CA ALA A 498 -20.73 -4.35 -24.53
C ALA A 498 -21.71 -3.21 -24.17
N VAL A 499 -21.20 -2.07 -23.70
CA VAL A 499 -21.97 -0.86 -23.39
C VAL A 499 -21.43 0.33 -24.16
N ARG A 500 -22.31 1.27 -24.50
CA ARG A 500 -21.94 2.57 -25.05
C ARG A 500 -22.34 3.66 -24.06
N ILE A 501 -21.36 4.43 -23.59
CA ILE A 501 -21.64 5.58 -22.73
C ILE A 501 -22.31 6.66 -23.57
N VAL A 502 -23.48 7.12 -23.11
CA VAL A 502 -24.24 8.20 -23.76
C VAL A 502 -23.88 9.53 -23.11
N GLN A 503 -23.93 9.58 -21.78
CA GLN A 503 -23.59 10.75 -20.99
C GLN A 503 -23.20 10.31 -19.59
N ALA A 504 -22.21 10.98 -18.99
CA ALA A 504 -21.88 10.82 -17.58
C ALA A 504 -21.63 12.22 -17.01
N GLU A 505 -22.18 12.52 -15.84
CA GLU A 505 -21.98 13.81 -15.18
C GLU A 505 -21.90 13.66 -13.66
N THR A 506 -21.12 14.54 -13.04
CA THR A 506 -20.99 14.65 -11.58
C THR A 506 -21.05 16.11 -11.18
N THR A 507 -21.79 16.41 -10.12
CA THR A 507 -21.91 17.76 -9.56
C THR A 507 -21.09 17.84 -8.29
N PRO A 508 -20.02 18.65 -8.21
CA PRO A 508 -19.24 18.80 -7.00
C PRO A 508 -20.04 19.47 -5.89
N LEU A 509 -19.73 19.10 -4.64
CA LEU A 509 -20.29 19.74 -3.45
C LEU A 509 -19.47 20.96 -3.03
N GLY A 510 -18.14 20.92 -3.21
CA GLY A 510 -17.20 21.97 -2.85
C GLY A 510 -16.41 22.50 -4.05
N LEU A 511 -15.27 23.15 -3.79
CA LEU A 511 -14.43 23.80 -4.80
C LEU A 511 -13.68 22.82 -5.72
N ASP A 512 -13.39 21.61 -5.24
CA ASP A 512 -12.67 20.59 -6.00
C ASP A 512 -13.65 19.65 -6.73
N SER A 513 -13.62 19.68 -8.07
CA SER A 513 -14.44 18.81 -8.93
C SER A 513 -14.15 17.32 -8.78
N ARG A 514 -13.01 16.96 -8.18
CA ARG A 514 -12.56 15.57 -7.96
C ARG A 514 -12.84 15.11 -6.52
N GLY A 515 -13.34 16.00 -5.67
CA GLY A 515 -13.59 15.77 -4.25
C GLY A 515 -15.03 15.32 -3.95
N MET A 516 -15.64 15.95 -2.93
CA MET A 516 -17.00 15.62 -2.50
C MET A 516 -18.03 15.92 -3.58
N LEU A 517 -19.06 15.07 -3.70
CA LEU A 517 -20.10 15.20 -4.73
C LEU A 517 -21.46 15.48 -4.11
N ARG A 518 -22.25 16.31 -4.78
CA ARG A 518 -23.66 16.56 -4.48
C ARG A 518 -24.59 15.56 -5.18
N SER A 519 -24.23 15.18 -6.40
CA SER A 519 -24.99 14.25 -7.25
C SER A 519 -24.12 13.74 -8.40
N GLY A 520 -24.60 12.73 -9.11
CA GLY A 520 -24.05 12.33 -10.41
C GLY A 520 -24.92 11.26 -11.05
N TYR A 521 -24.80 11.10 -12.35
CA TYR A 521 -25.53 10.08 -13.10
C TYR A 521 -24.70 9.56 -14.28
N LEU A 522 -25.01 8.34 -14.70
CA LEU A 522 -24.41 7.67 -15.83
C LEU A 522 -25.51 7.13 -16.74
N GLN A 523 -25.63 7.72 -17.92
CA GLN A 523 -26.50 7.24 -18.99
C GLN A 523 -25.69 6.39 -19.97
N LEU A 524 -26.13 5.17 -20.20
CA LEU A 524 -25.49 4.23 -21.12
C LEU A 524 -26.52 3.41 -21.89
N THR A 525 -26.10 2.91 -23.05
CA THR A 525 -26.85 1.93 -23.84
C THR A 525 -26.19 0.57 -23.72
N GLY A 526 -26.97 -0.48 -23.47
CA GLY A 526 -26.45 -1.85 -23.39
C GLY A 526 -27.57 -2.88 -23.24
N LYS A 527 -27.19 -4.16 -23.23
CA LYS A 527 -28.15 -5.26 -23.07
C LYS A 527 -28.52 -5.46 -21.62
N LEU A 528 -29.79 -5.25 -21.30
CA LEU A 528 -30.35 -5.35 -19.96
C LEU A 528 -31.31 -6.54 -19.88
N ARG A 529 -31.16 -7.39 -18.86
CA ARG A 529 -32.05 -8.54 -18.67
C ARG A 529 -32.54 -8.63 -17.23
N ARG A 530 -33.84 -8.81 -17.05
CA ARG A 530 -34.42 -9.11 -15.74
C ARG A 530 -34.18 -10.58 -15.40
N ALA A 531 -33.70 -10.88 -14.19
CA ALA A 531 -33.63 -12.23 -13.67
C ALA A 531 -33.81 -12.22 -12.15
N ASP A 532 -34.42 -13.26 -11.60
CA ASP A 532 -34.57 -13.43 -10.16
C ASP A 532 -33.52 -14.45 -9.66
N PRO A 533 -32.57 -14.06 -8.79
CA PRO A 533 -31.57 -14.98 -8.26
C PRO A 533 -32.13 -15.96 -7.21
N ARG A 534 -33.44 -15.93 -6.90
CA ARG A 534 -34.03 -16.60 -5.72
C ARG A 534 -34.62 -18.00 -5.95
N GLU A 535 -34.47 -18.63 -7.12
CA GLU A 535 -34.95 -20.00 -7.31
C GLU A 535 -33.83 -21.02 -7.05
N ASP A 536 -33.86 -21.65 -5.88
CA ASP A 536 -33.07 -22.84 -5.53
C ASP A 536 -33.70 -24.06 -6.24
N PRO A 537 -33.09 -24.64 -7.29
CA PRO A 537 -33.55 -25.90 -7.82
C PRO A 537 -32.91 -26.97 -6.95
N ALA A 538 -33.73 -27.83 -6.36
CA ALA A 538 -33.30 -29.10 -5.81
C ALA A 538 -32.72 -30.00 -6.92
N ALA A 539 -31.56 -29.63 -7.48
CA ALA A 539 -30.83 -30.31 -8.53
C ALA A 539 -29.72 -31.17 -7.89
N PRO A 540 -29.68 -32.49 -8.14
CA PRO A 540 -28.76 -33.42 -7.47
C PRO A 540 -27.25 -33.18 -7.73
N ASP A 541 -26.88 -32.41 -8.75
CA ASP A 541 -25.50 -32.19 -9.21
C ASP A 541 -24.99 -30.75 -8.96
N TYR A 542 -25.47 -30.11 -7.89
CA TYR A 542 -25.13 -28.72 -7.56
C TYR A 542 -23.78 -28.61 -6.82
N HIS A 543 -22.76 -28.10 -7.51
CA HIS A 543 -21.52 -27.64 -6.87
C HIS A 543 -21.66 -26.16 -6.48
N ARG A 544 -21.84 -25.86 -5.19
CA ARG A 544 -21.77 -24.49 -4.67
C ARG A 544 -20.38 -23.91 -4.92
N PHE A 545 -20.32 -22.63 -5.30
CA PHE A 545 -19.09 -21.88 -5.08
C PHE A 545 -18.70 -21.92 -3.62
N SER A 546 -17.40 -22.09 -3.36
CA SER A 546 -16.81 -21.99 -2.02
C SER A 546 -16.76 -20.54 -1.50
N THR A 547 -17.73 -19.68 -1.84
CA THR A 547 -17.94 -18.44 -1.11
C THR A 547 -18.68 -18.81 0.16
N TYR A 548 -17.99 -18.77 1.30
CA TYR A 548 -18.48 -19.21 2.61
C TYR A 548 -19.74 -18.47 3.12
N ARG A 549 -20.29 -17.49 2.37
CA ARG A 549 -21.43 -16.64 2.76
C ARG A 549 -22.39 -16.39 1.60
N LYS A 550 -23.59 -16.98 1.68
CA LYS A 550 -24.69 -16.78 0.69
C LYS A 550 -25.23 -15.34 0.69
N GLU A 551 -24.98 -14.59 1.75
CA GLU A 551 -25.36 -13.19 1.91
C GLU A 551 -24.54 -12.25 1.00
N LEU A 552 -23.37 -12.73 0.53
CA LEU A 552 -22.44 -11.97 -0.31
C LEU A 552 -22.64 -12.22 -1.80
N ALA A 553 -22.87 -13.48 -2.17
CA ALA A 553 -22.96 -13.89 -3.57
C ALA A 553 -24.01 -14.99 -3.78
N ILE A 554 -24.74 -14.87 -4.89
CA ILE A 554 -25.84 -15.78 -5.23
C ILE A 554 -25.71 -16.20 -6.70
N ASP A 555 -25.84 -17.50 -6.93
CA ASP A 555 -25.95 -18.06 -8.28
C ASP A 555 -27.31 -17.69 -8.87
N PHE A 556 -27.34 -17.25 -10.13
CA PHE A 556 -28.59 -16.92 -10.80
C PHE A 556 -28.80 -17.83 -12.02
N LEU A 557 -30.07 -18.16 -12.25
CA LEU A 557 -30.50 -19.15 -13.23
C LEU A 557 -31.24 -18.50 -14.41
N LYS A 558 -31.38 -19.27 -15.47
CA LYS A 558 -32.37 -19.05 -16.53
C LYS A 558 -33.75 -19.52 -16.07
N GLU A 559 -34.77 -19.15 -16.84
CA GLU A 559 -36.16 -19.60 -16.65
C GLU A 559 -36.33 -21.13 -16.67
N ASP A 560 -35.39 -21.87 -17.28
CA ASP A 560 -35.39 -23.33 -17.33
C ASP A 560 -34.57 -23.99 -16.20
N GLY A 561 -34.14 -23.21 -15.20
CA GLY A 561 -33.38 -23.69 -14.04
C GLY A 561 -31.88 -23.87 -14.29
N VAL A 562 -31.37 -23.53 -15.48
CA VAL A 562 -29.94 -23.66 -15.80
C VAL A 562 -29.15 -22.49 -15.25
N MET A 563 -28.04 -22.77 -14.56
CA MET A 563 -27.14 -21.74 -14.04
C MET A 563 -26.57 -20.83 -15.14
N VAL A 564 -26.63 -19.52 -14.91
CA VAL A 564 -26.02 -18.51 -15.78
C VAL A 564 -24.68 -18.06 -15.20
N GLY A 565 -24.64 -17.77 -13.90
CA GLY A 565 -23.42 -17.30 -13.26
C GLY A 565 -23.64 -16.80 -11.83
N LEU A 566 -22.71 -15.97 -11.37
CA LEU A 566 -22.62 -15.49 -10.00
C LEU A 566 -22.90 -13.98 -9.93
N ALA A 567 -23.81 -13.58 -9.05
CA ALA A 567 -24.04 -12.20 -8.67
C ALA A 567 -23.41 -11.93 -7.29
N VAL A 568 -22.60 -10.88 -7.18
CA VAL A 568 -21.97 -10.42 -5.94
C VAL A 568 -22.58 -9.08 -5.58
N PHE A 569 -23.26 -9.02 -4.43
CA PHE A 569 -23.96 -7.81 -4.00
C PHE A 569 -22.98 -6.82 -3.37
N ASP A 570 -23.26 -5.53 -3.57
CA ASP A 570 -22.50 -4.42 -3.01
C ASP A 570 -22.71 -4.27 -1.49
N THR A 571 -23.86 -4.75 -0.98
CA THR A 571 -24.21 -4.84 0.44
C THR A 571 -24.75 -6.24 0.75
N ASP A 572 -24.88 -6.59 2.03
CA ASP A 572 -25.51 -7.88 2.38
C ASP A 572 -26.94 -7.93 1.86
N TYR A 573 -27.24 -9.00 1.12
CA TYR A 573 -28.55 -9.17 0.52
C TYR A 573 -29.53 -9.77 1.54
N CYS A 574 -30.56 -9.00 1.92
CA CYS A 574 -31.56 -9.43 2.91
C CYS A 574 -32.84 -10.01 2.30
N GLY A 575 -32.86 -10.37 1.01
CA GLY A 575 -34.07 -10.83 0.32
C GLY A 575 -35.05 -9.68 0.06
N ASN A 576 -34.92 -9.02 -1.09
CA ASN A 576 -35.78 -7.90 -1.47
C ASN A 576 -36.84 -8.34 -2.49
N ASP A 577 -38.06 -7.81 -2.43
CA ASP A 577 -39.15 -8.13 -3.38
C ASP A 577 -39.01 -7.43 -4.73
N LYS A 578 -38.03 -6.53 -4.87
CA LYS A 578 -37.80 -5.79 -6.10
C LYS A 578 -37.15 -6.66 -7.18
N PRO A 579 -37.57 -6.51 -8.45
CA PRO A 579 -36.94 -7.23 -9.55
C PRO A 579 -35.50 -6.75 -9.76
N LEU A 580 -34.59 -7.69 -10.00
CA LEU A 580 -33.20 -7.40 -10.31
C LEU A 580 -32.95 -7.43 -11.81
N TYR A 581 -32.03 -6.57 -12.26
CA TYR A 581 -31.63 -6.45 -13.65
C TYR A 581 -30.13 -6.63 -13.81
N TYR A 582 -29.74 -7.29 -14.89
CA TYR A 582 -28.37 -7.64 -15.23
C TYR A 582 -27.99 -6.92 -16.51
N LEU A 583 -26.99 -6.04 -16.42
CA LEU A 583 -26.46 -5.29 -17.55
C LEU A 583 -25.14 -5.92 -18.02
N GLN A 584 -25.06 -6.35 -19.29
CA GLN A 584 -23.80 -6.82 -19.86
C GLN A 584 -22.87 -5.63 -20.13
N VAL A 585 -21.73 -5.55 -19.45
CA VAL A 585 -20.76 -4.43 -19.61
C VAL A 585 -19.59 -4.83 -20.51
N SER A 586 -19.09 -6.05 -20.36
CA SER A 586 -18.01 -6.57 -21.20
C SER A 586 -18.16 -8.07 -21.45
N ARG A 587 -17.65 -8.57 -22.57
CA ARG A 587 -17.69 -9.99 -22.94
C ARG A 587 -16.40 -10.43 -23.62
N ARG A 588 -16.05 -11.72 -23.59
CA ARG A 588 -14.92 -12.22 -24.40
C ARG A 588 -15.28 -12.24 -25.88
N ALA A 589 -14.39 -11.75 -26.72
CA ALA A 589 -14.57 -11.75 -28.18
C ALA A 589 -14.76 -13.17 -28.75
N LYS A 590 -13.92 -14.11 -28.30
CA LYS A 590 -13.92 -15.51 -28.78
C LYS A 590 -14.94 -16.41 -28.08
N GLU A 591 -15.37 -16.02 -26.88
CA GLU A 591 -16.34 -16.76 -26.08
C GLU A 591 -17.41 -15.78 -25.54
N PRO A 592 -18.36 -15.30 -26.36
CA PRO A 592 -19.34 -14.29 -25.93
C PRO A 592 -20.24 -14.74 -24.77
N GLY A 593 -20.24 -16.03 -24.44
CA GLY A 593 -20.88 -16.59 -23.24
C GLY A 593 -20.16 -16.24 -21.94
N ARG A 594 -18.87 -15.84 -22.00
CA ARG A 594 -18.10 -15.33 -20.85
C ARG A 594 -18.18 -13.81 -20.80
N TRP A 595 -18.87 -13.26 -19.79
CA TRP A 595 -19.08 -11.82 -19.65
C TRP A 595 -19.06 -11.33 -18.19
N TYR A 596 -18.85 -10.02 -18.03
CA TYR A 596 -18.94 -9.28 -16.78
C TYR A 596 -19.97 -8.16 -16.91
N GLY A 597 -20.66 -7.86 -15.81
CA GLY A 597 -21.77 -6.93 -15.81
C GLY A 597 -22.10 -6.34 -14.46
N LEU A 598 -23.15 -5.52 -14.46
CA LEU A 598 -23.70 -4.88 -13.26
C LEU A 598 -25.00 -5.55 -12.84
N LEU A 599 -25.19 -5.62 -11.52
CA LEU A 599 -26.48 -5.90 -10.91
C LEU A 599 -27.17 -4.58 -10.55
N LEU A 600 -28.39 -4.41 -11.03
CA LEU A 600 -29.14 -3.15 -10.96
C LEU A 600 -30.51 -3.36 -10.31
N GLU A 601 -30.93 -2.37 -9.51
CA GLU A 601 -32.26 -2.27 -8.91
C GLU A 601 -32.97 -1.01 -9.43
N PRO A 602 -34.25 -1.09 -9.86
CA PRO A 602 -34.99 0.09 -10.31
C PRO A 602 -35.26 1.08 -9.16
N THR A 603 -35.16 2.38 -9.43
CA THR A 603 -35.44 3.44 -8.44
C THR A 603 -36.93 3.76 -8.29
N GLY A 604 -37.74 3.35 -9.28
CA GLY A 604 -39.15 3.73 -9.41
C GLY A 604 -39.39 4.79 -10.49
N GLN A 605 -38.35 5.46 -10.98
CA GLN A 605 -38.42 6.29 -12.19
C GLN A 605 -38.19 5.44 -13.45
N GLN A 606 -38.73 5.90 -14.57
CA GLN A 606 -38.64 5.17 -15.84
C GLN A 606 -37.18 5.11 -16.32
N GLN A 607 -36.70 3.89 -16.60
CA GLN A 607 -35.33 3.63 -17.07
C GLN A 607 -34.22 4.17 -16.15
N GLU A 608 -34.52 4.35 -14.87
CA GLU A 608 -33.56 4.77 -13.84
C GLU A 608 -33.30 3.64 -12.85
N PHE A 609 -32.02 3.38 -12.60
CA PHE A 609 -31.55 2.28 -11.78
C PHE A 609 -30.50 2.75 -10.78
N ARG A 610 -30.37 1.98 -9.69
CA ARG A 610 -29.22 2.00 -8.80
C ARG A 610 -28.41 0.75 -9.01
N ARG A 611 -27.10 0.90 -9.05
CA ARG A 611 -26.19 -0.24 -8.94
C ARG A 611 -26.26 -0.81 -7.53
N ILE A 612 -26.32 -2.14 -7.45
CA ILE A 612 -26.37 -2.90 -6.20
C ILE A 612 -25.41 -4.10 -6.20
N GLY A 613 -24.58 -4.25 -7.24
CA GLY A 613 -23.63 -5.34 -7.32
C GLY A 613 -22.95 -5.51 -8.66
N PHE A 614 -22.14 -6.56 -8.70
CA PHE A 614 -21.39 -7.06 -9.83
C PHE A 614 -21.92 -8.44 -10.23
N CYS A 615 -21.87 -8.80 -11.52
CA CYS A 615 -22.23 -10.15 -11.96
C CYS A 615 -21.31 -10.66 -13.06
N ARG A 616 -21.15 -11.99 -13.13
CA ARG A 616 -20.33 -12.67 -14.15
C ARG A 616 -20.85 -14.07 -14.45
N THR A 617 -20.46 -14.61 -15.61
CA THR A 617 -20.71 -16.02 -16.00
C THR A 617 -19.59 -16.97 -15.63
N GLU A 618 -19.92 -18.26 -15.51
CA GLU A 618 -18.97 -19.35 -15.26
C GLU A 618 -18.25 -19.93 -16.51
N GLU A 619 -17.25 -20.78 -16.24
CA GLU A 619 -16.32 -21.38 -17.20
C GLU A 619 -16.95 -22.34 -18.23
N TYR A 620 -18.19 -22.77 -18.03
CA TYR A 620 -18.94 -23.63 -18.95
C TYR A 620 -20.03 -22.84 -19.68
N PRO A 621 -19.73 -22.23 -20.84
CA PRO A 621 -20.65 -21.33 -21.53
C PRO A 621 -21.84 -22.09 -22.15
N LEU A 622 -22.94 -22.21 -21.42
CA LEU A 622 -24.22 -22.66 -21.97
C LEU A 622 -24.94 -21.50 -22.68
N ARG A 623 -24.52 -21.21 -23.92
CA ARG A 623 -25.10 -20.23 -24.86
C ARG A 623 -25.09 -18.77 -24.38
N ASN A 624 -24.90 -17.83 -25.31
CA ASN A 624 -24.91 -16.39 -25.04
C ASN A 624 -26.26 -15.93 -24.47
N TRP A 625 -26.33 -15.72 -23.14
CA TRP A 625 -27.55 -15.34 -22.41
C TRP A 625 -28.18 -14.02 -22.90
N PHE A 626 -27.40 -13.18 -23.57
CA PHE A 626 -27.82 -11.91 -24.15
C PHE A 626 -28.02 -11.94 -25.67
N ALA A 627 -28.01 -13.12 -26.31
CA ALA A 627 -28.06 -13.25 -27.79
C ALA A 627 -29.27 -12.57 -28.45
N HIS A 628 -30.42 -12.54 -27.77
CA HIS A 628 -31.70 -12.00 -28.29
C HIS A 628 -32.23 -10.83 -27.46
N VAL A 629 -31.38 -10.22 -26.64
CA VAL A 629 -31.74 -9.04 -25.85
C VAL A 629 -31.39 -7.80 -26.67
N GLU A 630 -32.38 -6.93 -26.86
CA GLU A 630 -32.19 -5.62 -27.48
C GLU A 630 -31.42 -4.68 -26.55
N GLU A 631 -30.74 -3.69 -27.12
CA GLU A 631 -30.07 -2.68 -26.32
C GLU A 631 -31.07 -1.63 -25.83
N GLU A 632 -31.00 -1.30 -24.54
CA GLU A 632 -31.81 -0.27 -23.92
C GLU A 632 -30.89 0.85 -23.41
N THR A 633 -31.41 2.08 -23.41
CA THR A 633 -30.73 3.22 -22.78
C THR A 633 -31.28 3.43 -21.39
N ILE A 634 -30.40 3.35 -20.40
CA ILE A 634 -30.74 3.47 -18.98
C ILE A 634 -29.89 4.54 -18.30
N THR A 635 -30.38 5.03 -17.17
CA THR A 635 -29.65 5.97 -16.31
C THR A 635 -29.36 5.28 -14.98
N ILE A 636 -28.09 5.30 -14.55
CA ILE A 636 -27.65 4.81 -13.24
C ILE A 636 -27.31 6.03 -12.37
N VAL A 637 -27.90 6.10 -11.18
CA VAL A 637 -27.77 7.23 -10.23
C VAL A 637 -27.08 6.86 -8.94
#